data_AF-A0A8I5UDY5-F1
#
_entry.id   AF-A0A8I5UDY5-F1
#
_cell.length_a   1.000
_cell.length_b   1.000
_cell.length_c   1.000
_cell.angle_alpha   90.00
_cell.angle_beta   90.00
_cell.angle_gamma   90.00
#
_symmetry.space_group_name_H-M   'P 1'
#
loop_
_entity.id
_entity.type
_entity.pdbx_description
1 polymer ?
#
loop_
_entity_poly.entity_id
_entity_poly.type
_entity_poly.pdbx_seq_one_letter_code
_entity_poly.pdbx_strand_id
1 'polypeptide(L)'
;MSAHLQWMVVRNCSSFLIKRNKQTYSTEPNNLKARNSFRYNGLIHRKTVGVEPAADGKGVVVVIKRRSGQRKPATSYVRTTINKNARATLSSIRHMIRKNKYRPDLRMVSWGLGIRLRETGQCCGEGPPTTGCSMGWRGMDSCFQPTPHPQHGPRGRLVECMS
;
A
#
# COMPACT_ATOMS: atom_id res chain seq x y z
N MET A 1 -17.28 -0.60 -23.73
CA MET A 1 -17.43 0.44 -22.70
C MET A 1 -16.12 1.20 -22.59
N SER A 2 -16.14 2.53 -22.69
CA SER A 2 -14.96 3.37 -22.53
C SER A 2 -14.65 3.60 -21.05
N ALA A 3 -13.37 3.76 -20.71
CA ALA A 3 -12.94 3.99 -19.32
C ALA A 3 -13.43 5.34 -18.78
N HIS A 4 -13.47 6.38 -19.63
CA HIS A 4 -13.94 7.71 -19.25
C HIS A 4 -15.43 7.74 -18.89
N LEU A 5 -16.26 7.03 -19.65
CA LEU A 5 -17.69 6.93 -19.36
C LEU A 5 -17.92 6.21 -18.02
N GLN A 6 -17.24 5.07 -17.82
CA GLN A 6 -17.31 4.37 -16.54
C GLN A 6 -16.83 5.25 -15.37
N TRP A 7 -15.80 6.05 -15.57
CA TRP A 7 -15.30 6.97 -14.55
C TRP A 7 -16.33 8.04 -14.18
N MET A 8 -17.04 8.61 -15.15
CA MET A 8 -18.08 9.61 -14.88
C MET A 8 -19.19 9.05 -13.99
N VAL A 9 -19.49 7.76 -14.10
CA VAL A 9 -20.43 7.07 -13.21
C VAL A 9 -19.77 6.79 -11.85
N VAL A 10 -18.64 6.08 -11.83
CA VAL A 10 -18.05 5.51 -10.60
C VAL A 10 -17.44 6.55 -9.65
N ARG A 11 -17.01 7.72 -10.16
CA ARG A 11 -16.23 8.72 -9.40
C ARG A 11 -16.88 9.21 -8.11
N ASN A 12 -18.21 9.21 -8.03
CA ASN A 12 -18.95 9.80 -6.90
C ASN A 12 -19.89 8.83 -6.16
N CYS A 13 -20.23 7.67 -6.74
CA CYS A 13 -21.26 6.77 -6.21
C CYS A 13 -20.81 5.30 -6.06
N SER A 14 -19.50 5.02 -6.04
CA SER A 14 -19.03 3.64 -5.84
C SER A 14 -19.06 3.21 -4.37
N SER A 15 -19.34 1.92 -4.13
CA SER A 15 -19.32 1.32 -2.79
C SER A 15 -17.92 1.27 -2.16
N PHE A 16 -16.86 1.31 -2.99
CA PHE A 16 -15.47 1.35 -2.54
C PHE A 16 -15.02 2.75 -2.11
N LEU A 17 -15.84 3.78 -2.33
CA LEU A 17 -15.48 5.17 -2.06
C LEU A 17 -15.59 5.47 -0.57
N ILE A 18 -14.49 5.95 0.02
CA ILE A 18 -14.46 6.38 1.42
C ILE A 18 -14.09 7.87 1.46
N LYS A 19 -14.96 8.68 2.04
CA LYS A 19 -14.74 10.12 2.25
C LYS A 19 -14.59 10.37 3.76
N ARG A 20 -13.40 10.77 4.19
CA ARG A 20 -13.09 11.07 5.60
C ARG A 20 -12.05 12.19 5.65
N ASN A 21 -12.12 13.05 6.67
CA ASN A 21 -11.10 14.09 6.94
C ASN A 21 -10.73 14.95 5.71
N LYS A 22 -11.75 15.39 4.93
CA LYS A 22 -11.58 16.15 3.67
C LYS A 22 -10.75 15.42 2.59
N GLN A 23 -10.48 14.14 2.76
CA GLN A 23 -9.75 13.29 1.83
C GLN A 23 -10.67 12.22 1.24
N THR A 24 -10.38 11.80 0.02
CA THR A 24 -11.17 10.80 -0.71
C THR A 24 -10.30 9.61 -1.08
N TYR A 25 -10.67 8.45 -0.55
CA TYR A 25 -10.00 7.17 -0.72
C TYR A 25 -10.89 6.20 -1.46
N SER A 26 -10.28 5.15 -1.98
CA SER A 26 -10.98 4.09 -2.68
C SER A 26 -10.36 2.75 -2.33
N THR A 27 -11.18 1.80 -1.89
CA THR A 27 -10.76 0.48 -1.37
C THR A 27 -10.91 -0.64 -2.39
N GLU A 28 -10.95 -0.30 -3.68
CA GLU A 28 -11.08 -1.30 -4.73
C GLU A 28 -9.82 -2.16 -4.89
N PRO A 29 -9.98 -3.44 -5.25
CA PRO A 29 -8.83 -4.28 -5.55
C PRO A 29 -8.06 -3.73 -6.76
N ASN A 30 -6.73 -3.88 -6.74
CA ASN A 30 -5.81 -3.37 -7.76
C ASN A 30 -5.68 -1.83 -7.83
N ASN A 31 -5.97 -1.09 -6.75
CA ASN A 31 -5.59 0.31 -6.62
C ASN A 31 -4.26 0.48 -5.88
N LEU A 32 -3.20 0.83 -6.61
CA LEU A 32 -1.84 0.89 -6.05
C LEU A 32 -1.62 2.01 -5.02
N LYS A 33 -2.48 3.04 -4.97
CA LYS A 33 -2.35 4.17 -4.02
C LYS A 33 -3.55 4.32 -3.08
N ALA A 34 -4.57 3.46 -3.19
CA ALA A 34 -5.85 3.58 -2.49
C ALA A 34 -6.53 4.96 -2.62
N ARG A 35 -6.20 5.73 -3.66
CA ARG A 35 -6.76 7.07 -3.91
C ARG A 35 -7.85 7.00 -4.96
N ASN A 36 -8.93 7.74 -4.76
CA ASN A 36 -9.95 7.91 -5.79
C ASN A 36 -9.40 8.80 -6.90
N SER A 37 -8.90 8.22 -7.97
CA SER A 37 -8.35 8.94 -9.12
C SER A 37 -8.47 8.09 -10.37
N PHE A 38 -8.77 8.73 -11.50
CA PHE A 38 -8.92 8.04 -12.77
C PHE A 38 -7.72 7.14 -13.10
N ARG A 39 -6.50 7.63 -12.89
CA ARG A 39 -5.26 6.91 -13.24
C ARG A 39 -5.05 5.59 -12.47
N TYR A 40 -5.40 5.57 -11.19
CA TYR A 40 -5.06 4.45 -10.29
C TYR A 40 -6.18 3.43 -10.12
N ASN A 41 -7.36 3.71 -10.67
CA ASN A 41 -8.52 2.84 -10.52
C ASN A 41 -8.31 1.46 -11.18
N GLY A 42 -8.61 0.39 -10.44
CA GLY A 42 -8.41 -1.00 -10.86
C GLY A 42 -9.56 -1.63 -11.66
N LEU A 43 -10.72 -0.99 -11.70
CA LEU A 43 -11.95 -1.54 -12.28
C LEU A 43 -12.19 -1.03 -13.70
N ILE A 44 -12.03 0.28 -13.91
CA ILE A 44 -12.40 0.96 -15.15
C ILE A 44 -11.44 0.70 -16.32
N HIS A 45 -10.17 0.44 -16.01
CA HIS A 45 -9.14 0.30 -17.04
C HIS A 45 -9.12 -1.11 -17.62
N ARG A 46 -8.81 -1.20 -18.92
CA ARG A 46 -8.63 -2.49 -19.62
C ARG A 46 -7.36 -3.20 -19.18
N LYS A 47 -6.33 -2.42 -18.86
CA LYS A 47 -5.03 -2.86 -18.37
C LYS A 47 -4.87 -2.42 -16.93
N THR A 48 -4.66 -3.34 -16.00
CA THR A 48 -4.41 -3.00 -14.59
C THR A 48 -3.29 -3.84 -14.01
N VAL A 49 -2.63 -3.25 -13.01
CA VAL A 49 -1.53 -3.87 -12.27
C VAL A 49 -1.85 -3.67 -10.80
N GLY A 50 -2.01 -4.77 -10.08
CA GLY A 50 -2.09 -4.84 -8.63
C GLY A 50 -0.83 -5.48 -8.08
N VAL A 51 -0.47 -5.11 -6.85
CA VAL A 51 0.59 -5.74 -6.09
C VAL A 51 0.00 -6.03 -4.71
N GLU A 52 0.01 -7.29 -4.33
CA GLU A 52 -0.59 -7.81 -3.10
C GLU A 52 0.44 -8.66 -2.36
N PRO A 53 0.37 -8.73 -1.02
CA PRO A 53 1.18 -9.70 -0.29
C PRO A 53 0.74 -11.13 -0.64
N ALA A 54 1.68 -12.07 -0.66
CA ALA A 54 1.35 -13.49 -0.79
C ALA A 54 0.64 -13.99 0.48
N ALA A 55 -0.30 -14.93 0.31
CA ALA A 55 -1.03 -15.54 1.41
C ALA A 55 -0.08 -16.26 2.39
N ASP A 56 1.00 -16.83 1.86
CA ASP A 56 1.99 -17.57 2.63
C ASP A 56 2.94 -16.67 3.45
N GLY A 57 2.71 -15.35 3.47
CA GLY A 57 3.58 -14.34 4.10
C GLY A 57 4.94 -14.16 3.42
N LYS A 58 5.32 -15.08 2.53
CA LYS A 58 6.60 -15.12 1.84
C LYS A 58 6.43 -14.72 0.38
N GLY A 59 6.74 -13.45 0.09
CA GLY A 59 6.79 -12.91 -1.27
C GLY A 59 5.62 -12.03 -1.64
N VAL A 60 5.54 -11.70 -2.93
CA VAL A 60 4.62 -10.70 -3.47
C VAL A 60 3.86 -11.29 -4.65
N VAL A 61 2.55 -11.06 -4.69
CA VAL A 61 1.67 -11.44 -5.80
C VAL A 61 1.46 -10.22 -6.68
N VAL A 62 1.77 -10.37 -7.96
CA VAL A 62 1.47 -9.36 -8.97
C VAL A 62 0.22 -9.78 -9.71
N VAL A 63 -0.78 -8.92 -9.72
CA VAL A 63 -2.06 -9.16 -10.38
C VAL A 63 -2.13 -8.31 -11.63
N ILE A 64 -2.31 -8.96 -12.79
CA ILE A 64 -2.41 -8.28 -14.08
C ILE A 64 -3.71 -8.68 -14.78
N LYS A 65 -4.40 -7.71 -15.36
CA LYS A 65 -5.63 -7.98 -16.13
C LYS A 65 -5.32 -8.52 -17.53
N ARG A 66 -6.00 -9.59 -17.94
CA ARG A 66 -5.89 -10.13 -19.29
C ARG A 66 -6.51 -9.17 -20.30
N ARG A 67 -5.97 -9.13 -21.52
CA ARG A 67 -6.57 -8.34 -22.61
C ARG A 67 -7.92 -8.93 -23.05
N SER A 68 -8.00 -10.26 -23.12
CA SER A 68 -9.23 -11.02 -23.39
C SER A 68 -10.07 -11.20 -22.11
N GLY A 69 -11.34 -11.53 -22.27
CA GLY A 69 -12.20 -11.86 -21.12
C GLY A 69 -12.58 -10.67 -20.23
N GLN A 70 -12.60 -9.44 -20.75
CA GLN A 70 -12.95 -8.24 -19.97
C GLN A 70 -14.34 -8.28 -19.33
N ARG A 71 -15.28 -9.04 -19.92
CA ARG A 71 -16.64 -9.26 -19.41
C ARG A 71 -16.77 -10.53 -18.56
N LYS A 72 -15.67 -11.25 -18.33
CA LYS A 72 -15.61 -12.53 -17.62
C LYS A 72 -14.76 -12.36 -16.35
N PRO A 73 -15.30 -11.79 -15.26
CA PRO A 73 -14.51 -11.38 -14.10
C PRO A 73 -13.66 -12.53 -13.53
N ALA A 74 -14.21 -13.75 -13.46
CA ALA A 74 -13.53 -14.95 -12.97
C ALA A 74 -12.21 -15.27 -13.68
N THR A 75 -12.12 -15.00 -14.99
CA THR A 75 -10.93 -15.34 -15.81
C THR A 75 -10.11 -14.11 -16.19
N SER A 76 -10.55 -12.92 -15.78
CA SER A 76 -10.00 -11.65 -16.28
C SER A 76 -8.68 -11.26 -15.62
N TYR A 77 -8.31 -11.86 -14.49
CA TYR A 77 -7.08 -11.56 -13.75
C TYR A 77 -6.10 -12.72 -13.80
N VAL A 78 -4.81 -12.41 -13.95
CA VAL A 78 -3.69 -13.35 -13.80
C VAL A 78 -2.93 -12.93 -12.57
N ARG A 79 -2.72 -13.88 -11.66
CA ARG A 79 -1.92 -13.69 -10.45
C ARG A 79 -0.60 -14.42 -10.66
N THR A 80 0.51 -13.71 -10.51
CA THR A 80 1.85 -14.28 -10.55
C THR A 80 2.51 -14.07 -9.20
N THR A 81 2.76 -15.16 -8.50
CA THR A 81 3.49 -15.20 -7.23
C THR A 81 4.99 -15.08 -7.50
N ILE A 82 5.65 -14.11 -6.87
CA ILE A 82 7.09 -13.95 -6.93
C ILE A 82 7.66 -14.15 -5.52
N ASN A 83 8.22 -15.33 -5.30
CA ASN A 83 8.96 -15.66 -4.10
C ASN A 83 10.47 -15.65 -4.41
N LYS A 84 11.06 -14.45 -4.39
CA LYS A 84 12.49 -14.22 -4.64
C LYS A 84 13.03 -13.18 -3.67
N ASN A 85 14.36 -13.01 -3.68
CA ASN A 85 15.07 -11.95 -2.96
C ASN A 85 14.48 -10.55 -3.30
N ALA A 86 14.53 -9.62 -2.35
CA ALA A 86 13.94 -8.27 -2.47
C ALA A 86 14.25 -7.61 -3.82
N ARG A 87 15.55 -7.52 -4.12
CA ARG A 87 16.06 -6.84 -5.31
C ARG A 87 15.59 -7.53 -6.60
N ALA A 88 15.55 -8.87 -6.58
CA ALA A 88 15.10 -9.67 -7.73
C ALA A 88 13.59 -9.53 -7.95
N THR A 89 12.78 -9.52 -6.89
CA THR A 89 11.33 -9.34 -6.95
C THR A 89 10.97 -7.98 -7.53
N LEU A 90 11.54 -6.92 -6.97
CA LEU A 90 11.26 -5.57 -7.43
C LEU A 90 11.77 -5.35 -8.88
N SER A 91 12.92 -5.94 -9.22
CA SER A 91 13.42 -5.92 -10.60
C SER A 91 12.47 -6.67 -11.53
N SER A 92 11.94 -7.82 -11.13
CA SER A 92 10.96 -8.58 -11.92
C SER A 92 9.69 -7.76 -12.18
N ILE A 93 9.15 -7.10 -11.15
CA ILE A 93 8.01 -6.17 -11.28
C ILE A 93 8.30 -5.06 -12.29
N ARG A 94 9.48 -4.43 -12.18
CA ARG A 94 9.90 -3.36 -13.09
C ARG A 94 10.02 -3.86 -14.54
N HIS A 95 10.57 -5.05 -14.74
CA HIS A 95 10.72 -5.65 -16.06
C HIS A 95 9.38 -6.01 -16.69
N MET A 96 8.46 -6.63 -15.93
CA MET A 96 7.11 -6.96 -16.41
C MET A 96 6.37 -5.73 -16.93
N ILE A 97 6.49 -4.58 -16.25
CA ILE A 97 5.82 -3.35 -16.67
C ILE A 97 6.53 -2.70 -17.87
N ARG A 98 7.86 -2.58 -17.81
CA ARG A 98 8.66 -1.85 -18.81
C ARG A 98 8.82 -2.62 -20.11
N LYS A 99 9.19 -3.90 -20.06
CA LYS A 99 9.50 -4.70 -21.25
C LYS A 99 8.22 -5.04 -22.03
N ASN A 100 7.13 -5.33 -21.34
CA ASN A 100 5.84 -5.63 -21.98
C ASN A 100 5.07 -4.36 -22.38
N LYS A 101 5.61 -3.16 -22.14
CA LYS A 101 4.96 -1.86 -22.40
C LYS A 101 3.50 -1.82 -21.91
N TYR A 102 3.22 -2.42 -20.75
CA TYR A 102 1.85 -2.69 -20.33
C TYR A 102 1.16 -1.42 -19.80
N ARG A 103 1.75 -0.79 -18.78
CA ARG A 103 1.38 0.53 -18.22
C ARG A 103 2.61 1.20 -17.60
N PRO A 104 3.49 1.83 -18.41
CA PRO A 104 4.76 2.39 -17.91
C PRO A 104 4.55 3.52 -16.88
N ASP A 105 3.39 4.15 -16.90
CA ASP A 105 2.97 5.21 -15.99
C ASP A 105 2.82 4.73 -14.54
N LEU A 106 2.54 3.44 -14.30
CA LEU A 106 2.38 2.88 -12.97
C LEU A 106 3.66 2.25 -12.41
N ARG A 107 4.76 2.27 -13.17
CA ARG A 107 6.03 1.61 -12.83
C ARG A 107 6.55 2.02 -11.46
N MET A 108 6.64 3.32 -11.19
CA MET A 108 7.21 3.84 -9.95
C MET A 108 6.32 3.52 -8.74
N VAL A 109 5.01 3.53 -8.95
CA VAL A 109 4.02 3.26 -7.90
C VAL A 109 4.04 1.78 -7.54
N SER A 110 4.04 0.89 -8.55
CA SER A 110 4.13 -0.55 -8.34
C SER A 110 5.46 -0.95 -7.70
N TRP A 111 6.56 -0.29 -8.08
CA TRP A 111 7.86 -0.45 -7.43
C TRP A 111 7.82 -0.03 -5.95
N GLY A 112 7.31 1.17 -5.64
CA GLY A 112 7.23 1.66 -4.27
C GLY A 112 6.31 0.83 -3.38
N LEU A 113 5.17 0.39 -3.91
CA LEU A 113 4.27 -0.50 -3.19
C LEU A 113 4.90 -1.87 -2.94
N GLY A 114 5.66 -2.41 -3.89
CA GLY A 114 6.41 -3.66 -3.69
C GLY A 114 7.45 -3.58 -2.57
N ILE A 115 8.08 -2.41 -2.38
CA ILE A 115 8.98 -2.17 -1.24
C ILE A 115 8.17 -2.21 0.06
N ARG A 116 7.11 -1.39 0.13
CA ARG A 116 6.22 -1.28 1.29
C ARG A 116 5.68 -2.63 1.75
N LEU A 117 5.17 -3.42 0.81
CA LEU A 117 4.54 -4.71 1.11
C LEU A 117 5.54 -5.76 1.60
N ARG A 118 6.80 -5.67 1.20
CA ARG A 118 7.84 -6.57 1.68
C ARG A 118 8.25 -6.22 3.11
N GLU A 119 8.40 -4.93 3.42
CA GLU A 119 8.63 -4.47 4.79
C GLU A 119 7.52 -4.96 5.73
N THR A 120 6.25 -4.87 5.31
CA THR A 120 5.13 -5.37 6.12
C THR A 120 5.06 -6.90 6.20
N GLY A 121 5.40 -7.62 5.13
CA GLY A 121 5.42 -9.09 5.13
C GLY A 121 6.50 -9.67 6.03
N GLN A 122 7.61 -8.93 6.23
CA GLN A 122 8.65 -9.25 7.20
C GLN A 122 8.10 -9.28 8.64
N CYS A 123 7.14 -8.40 8.97
CA CYS A 123 6.54 -8.32 10.31
C CYS A 123 5.51 -9.44 10.58
N CYS A 124 4.90 -10.04 9.55
CA CYS A 124 3.93 -11.12 9.71
C CYS A 124 4.56 -12.52 9.63
N GLY A 125 5.89 -12.60 9.44
CA GLY A 125 6.60 -13.82 9.07
C GLY A 125 7.24 -14.61 10.21
N GLU A 126 7.13 -14.19 11.47
CA GLU A 126 7.75 -14.90 12.59
C GLU A 126 6.76 -15.14 13.75
N GLY A 127 6.26 -16.38 13.84
CA GLY A 127 5.52 -16.90 15.00
C GLY A 127 4.76 -18.20 14.68
N PRO A 128 4.99 -19.31 15.41
CA PRO A 128 4.16 -20.52 15.29
C PRO A 128 2.76 -20.30 15.91
N PRO A 129 1.72 -21.01 15.45
CA PRO A 129 0.38 -20.88 16.01
C PRO A 129 0.27 -21.70 17.30
N THR A 130 0.69 -21.14 18.42
CA THR A 130 0.35 -21.68 19.75
C THR A 130 -0.09 -20.56 20.67
N THR A 131 -1.39 -20.60 21.00
CA THR A 131 -1.99 -20.17 22.27
C THR A 131 -1.89 -18.69 22.64
N GLY A 132 -3.00 -17.97 22.44
CA GLY A 132 -3.41 -16.88 23.33
C GLY A 132 -2.65 -15.55 23.24
N CYS A 133 -2.85 -14.78 22.17
CA CYS A 133 -2.56 -13.34 22.20
C CYS A 133 -3.82 -12.57 22.61
N SER A 134 -3.93 -12.33 23.92
CA SER A 134 -4.66 -11.19 24.45
C SER A 134 -4.18 -9.90 23.76
N MET A 135 -5.07 -9.21 23.06
CA MET A 135 -4.82 -7.90 22.49
C MET A 135 -4.55 -6.88 23.60
N GLY A 136 -3.27 -6.72 23.94
CA GLY A 136 -2.77 -5.59 24.71
C GLY A 136 -2.48 -4.42 23.77
N TRP A 137 -3.39 -3.45 23.73
CA TRP A 137 -3.18 -2.14 23.10
C TRP A 137 -2.08 -1.37 23.83
N ARG A 138 -0.81 -1.50 23.40
CA ARG A 138 0.23 -0.50 23.65
C ARG A 138 1.24 -0.52 22.52
N GLY A 139 1.28 0.56 21.73
CA GLY A 139 2.31 0.73 20.71
C GLY A 139 1.92 1.63 19.52
N MET A 140 1.28 2.77 19.76
CA MET A 140 1.00 3.77 18.72
C MET A 140 1.38 5.20 19.17
N ASP A 141 2.46 5.40 19.92
CA ASP A 141 2.80 6.76 20.42
C ASP A 141 4.31 7.06 20.49
N SER A 142 5.09 6.77 19.43
CA SER A 142 6.52 7.10 19.42
C SER A 142 6.99 7.92 18.21
N CYS A 143 6.10 8.58 17.48
CA CYS A 143 6.48 9.46 16.37
C CYS A 143 5.71 10.78 16.38
N PHE A 144 5.70 11.51 17.49
CA PHE A 144 5.45 12.96 17.50
C PHE A 144 5.87 13.54 18.85
N GLN A 145 7.10 14.04 18.98
CA GLN A 145 7.41 14.98 20.05
C GLN A 145 7.43 16.39 19.47
N PRO A 146 6.56 17.31 19.94
CA PRO A 146 6.71 18.73 19.68
C PRO A 146 7.81 19.30 20.58
N THR A 147 8.72 20.07 19.99
CA THR A 147 9.75 20.85 20.68
C THR A 147 9.14 21.91 21.61
N PRO A 148 9.62 22.08 22.85
CA PRO A 148 9.25 23.23 23.67
C PRO A 148 10.14 24.45 23.35
N HIS A 149 9.51 25.61 23.11
CA HIS A 149 10.16 26.93 23.05
C HIS A 149 10.46 27.47 24.47
N PRO A 150 11.47 28.35 24.65
CA PRO A 150 11.93 28.82 25.95
C PRO A 150 11.27 30.15 26.38
N GLN A 151 10.92 30.31 27.66
CA GLN A 151 10.67 31.61 28.30
C GLN A 151 11.07 31.57 29.80
N HIS A 152 12.08 32.36 30.13
CA HIS A 152 12.42 33.10 31.36
C HIS A 152 12.02 32.61 32.79
N GLY A 153 13.02 32.59 33.69
CA GLY A 153 12.93 32.30 35.15
C GLY A 153 12.23 33.37 36.01
N PRO A 154 12.31 33.32 37.37
CA PRO A 154 13.56 33.67 38.06
C PRO A 154 13.86 33.01 39.45
N ARG A 155 15.13 33.15 39.86
CA ARG A 155 15.71 33.41 41.21
C ARG A 155 15.54 32.42 42.40
N GLY A 156 16.71 32.01 42.92
CA GLY A 156 16.99 31.59 44.31
C GLY A 156 17.12 30.08 44.47
N ARG A 157 18.14 29.47 45.12
CA ARG A 157 19.16 29.89 46.09
C ARG A 157 20.29 28.84 46.08
N LEU A 158 21.51 29.28 46.38
CA LEU A 158 22.78 28.54 46.53
C LEU A 158 22.76 27.36 47.54
N VAL A 159 23.85 26.56 47.48
CA VAL A 159 24.53 25.62 48.44
C VAL A 159 24.46 24.14 48.01
N GLU A 160 25.50 23.28 47.97
CA GLU A 160 26.96 23.24 48.25
C GLU A 160 27.48 21.96 47.54
N CYS A 161 28.52 21.99 46.70
CA CYS A 161 29.93 21.61 46.97
C CYS A 161 30.22 20.18 47.52
N MET A 162 30.82 19.36 46.64
CA MET A 162 31.96 18.43 46.84
C MET A 162 31.84 17.20 47.76
N SER A 163 31.88 16.00 47.16
CA SER A 163 33.04 15.08 47.12
C SER A 163 32.84 14.00 46.05
#